data_AF-A0A524MEH6-F1
#
_entry.id   AF-A0A524MEH6-F1
#
_cell.length_a   1.000
_cell.length_b   1.000
_cell.length_c   1.000
_cell.angle_alpha   90.00
_cell.angle_beta   90.00
_cell.angle_gamma   90.00
#
_symmetry.space_group_name_H-M   'P 1'
#
loop_
_entity.id
_entity.type
_entity.pdbx_description
1 polymer ?
#
loop_
_entity_poly.entity_id
_entity_poly.type
_entity_poly.pdbx_seq_one_letter_code
_entity_poly.pdbx_strand_id
1 'polypeptide(L)' 'MKTKDDGLQGFIGIFEVRLERMKKKIEGELSKPKKERSKHVLKRLIQEASGLKKTIKKFKKAARKCPHCGEEIE' A
#
# COMPACT_ATOMS: atom_id res chain seq x y z
N MET A 1 29.04 -4.25 9.53
CA MET A 1 28.10 -5.39 9.54
C MET A 1 26.96 -5.05 8.60
N LYS A 2 26.75 -5.80 7.50
CA LYS A 2 25.61 -5.58 6.59
C LYS A 2 24.48 -6.50 7.04
N THR A 3 23.44 -5.93 7.62
CA THR A 3 22.20 -6.62 8.02
C THR A 3 21.49 -7.15 6.78
N LYS A 4 20.97 -8.37 6.85
CA LYS A 4 20.43 -9.15 5.71
C LYS A 4 18.99 -8.75 5.32
N ASP A 5 18.46 -7.66 5.89
CA ASP A 5 17.03 -7.32 5.89
C ASP A 5 16.67 -6.04 5.09
N ASP A 6 17.66 -5.35 4.50
CA ASP A 6 17.45 -4.09 3.77
C ASP A 6 16.60 -4.24 2.49
N GLY A 7 16.52 -5.45 1.93
CA GLY A 7 15.77 -5.72 0.70
C GLY A 7 14.25 -5.58 0.89
N LEU A 8 13.69 -6.20 1.93
CA LEU A 8 12.24 -6.23 2.19
C LEU A 8 11.69 -4.84 2.56
N GLN A 9 12.48 -4.05 3.28
CA GLN A 9 12.12 -2.70 3.70
C GLN A 9 12.11 -1.72 2.50
N GLY A 10 13.04 -1.87 1.56
CA GLY A 10 13.08 -1.08 0.32
C GLY A 10 11.84 -1.26 -0.56
N PHE A 11 11.30 -2.49 -0.65
CA PHE A 11 10.08 -2.74 -1.44
C PHE A 11 8.82 -2.10 -0.84
N ILE A 12 8.72 -2.01 0.49
CA ILE A 12 7.56 -1.37 1.15
C ILE A 12 7.44 0.10 0.72
N GLY A 13 8.56 0.82 0.65
CA GLY A 13 8.58 2.22 0.20
C GLY A 13 8.01 2.40 -1.21
N ILE A 14 8.32 1.50 -2.14
CA ILE A 14 7.77 1.53 -3.51
C ILE A 14 6.25 1.36 -3.49
N PHE A 15 5.74 0.42 -2.68
CA PHE A 15 4.31 0.20 -2.56
C PHE A 15 3.58 1.38 -1.89
N GLU A 16 4.21 2.05 -0.93
CA GLU A 16 3.66 3.27 -0.31
C GLU A 16 3.56 4.43 -1.30
N VAL A 17 4.61 4.66 -2.09
CA VAL A 17 4.60 5.66 -3.17
C VAL A 17 3.48 5.35 -4.18
N ARG A 18 3.32 4.08 -4.55
CA ARG A 18 2.23 3.66 -5.44
C ARG A 18 0.86 3.91 -4.82
N LEU A 19 0.67 3.58 -3.54
CA LEU A 19 -0.59 3.83 -2.82
C LEU A 19 -0.93 5.31 -2.80
N GLU A 20 0.07 6.17 -2.58
CA GLU A 20 -0.12 7.62 -2.58
C GLU A 20 -0.54 8.15 -3.95
N ARG A 21 0.07 7.65 -5.03
CA ARG A 21 -0.37 7.95 -6.40
C ARG A 21 -1.81 7.51 -6.65
N MET A 22 -2.26 6.39 -6.08
CA MET A 22 -3.65 5.94 -6.21
C MET A 22 -4.62 6.87 -5.47
N LYS A 23 -4.27 7.34 -4.26
CA LYS A 23 -5.09 8.31 -3.53
C LYS A 23 -5.26 9.60 -4.33
N LYS A 24 -4.18 10.14 -4.89
CA LYS A 24 -4.23 11.34 -5.74
C LYS A 24 -5.13 11.16 -6.96
N LYS A 25 -5.16 9.97 -7.57
CA LYS A 25 -6.09 9.67 -8.68
C LYS A 25 -7.54 9.63 -8.22
N ILE A 26 -7.81 9.07 -7.03
CA ILE A 26 -9.14 9.03 -6.43
C ILE A 26 -9.61 10.46 -6.13
N GLU A 27 -8.76 11.27 -5.52
CA GLU A 27 -9.02 12.69 -5.23
C GLU A 27 -9.31 13.45 -6.52
N GLY A 28 -8.48 13.30 -7.56
CA GLY A 28 -8.70 13.94 -8.86
C GLY A 28 -10.03 13.55 -9.51
N GLU A 29 -10.44 12.28 -9.41
CA GLU A 29 -11.74 11.83 -9.92
C GLU A 29 -12.91 12.36 -9.07
N LEU A 30 -12.74 12.49 -7.75
CA LEU A 30 -13.73 13.09 -6.86
C LEU A 30 -13.84 14.61 -7.04
N SER A 31 -12.77 15.29 -7.43
CA SER A 31 -12.80 16.72 -7.76
C SER A 31 -13.62 17.03 -9.01
N LYS A 32 -13.85 16.05 -9.90
CA LYS A 32 -14.71 16.23 -11.07
C LYS A 32 -16.18 16.45 -10.68
N PRO A 33 -16.92 17.26 -11.46
CA PRO A 33 -18.37 17.35 -11.34
C PRO A 33 -19.04 15.97 -11.41
N LYS A 34 -20.14 15.78 -10.69
CA LYS A 34 -20.85 14.47 -10.60
C LYS A 34 -21.22 13.89 -11.98
N LYS A 35 -21.48 14.75 -12.97
CA LYS A 35 -21.83 14.36 -14.35
C LYS A 35 -20.63 13.82 -15.14
N GLU A 36 -19.43 14.27 -14.82
CA GLU A 36 -18.18 13.90 -15.49
C GLU A 36 -17.39 12.83 -14.73
N ARG A 37 -17.73 12.63 -13.45
CA ARG A 37 -17.13 11.60 -12.60
C ARG A 37 -17.55 10.19 -13.04
N SER A 38 -16.58 9.34 -13.29
CA SER A 38 -16.81 7.93 -13.54
C SER A 38 -16.84 7.12 -12.24
N LYS A 39 -18.04 6.67 -11.85
CA LYS A 39 -18.22 5.73 -10.72
C LYS A 39 -17.44 4.44 -10.92
N HIS A 40 -17.32 3.98 -12.16
CA HIS A 40 -16.59 2.75 -12.50
C HIS A 40 -15.09 2.90 -12.21
N VAL A 41 -14.48 3.99 -12.68
CA VAL A 41 -13.07 4.32 -12.40
C VAL A 41 -12.83 4.46 -10.91
N LEU A 42 -13.71 5.18 -10.20
CA LEU A 42 -13.58 5.39 -8.77
C LEU A 42 -13.63 4.05 -7.99
N LYS A 43 -14.58 3.17 -8.30
CA LYS A 43 -14.70 1.85 -7.67
C LYS A 43 -13.44 1.01 -7.88
N ARG A 44 -12.91 0.99 -9.11
CA ARG A 44 -11.67 0.26 -9.43
C ARG A 44 -10.48 0.82 -8.66
N LEU A 45 -10.28 2.14 -8.65
CA LEU A 45 -9.19 2.78 -7.93
C LEU A 45 -9.25 2.49 -6.42
N ILE A 46 -10.44 2.54 -5.82
CA ILE A 46 -10.64 2.24 -4.39
C ILE A 46 -10.32 0.77 -4.10
N GLN A 47 -10.79 -0.16 -4.93
CA GLN A 47 -10.51 -1.58 -4.75
C GLN A 47 -9.01 -1.88 -4.80
N GLU A 48 -8.33 -1.38 -5.83
CA GLU A 48 -6.88 -1.52 -5.98
C GLU A 48 -6.10 -0.88 -4.80
N ALA A 49 -6.44 0.35 -4.42
CA ALA A 49 -5.80 1.03 -3.29
C ALA A 49 -6.02 0.29 -1.96
N SER A 50 -7.23 -0.25 -1.74
CA SER A 50 -7.55 -1.02 -0.54
C SER A 50 -6.78 -2.34 -0.47
N GLY A 51 -6.63 -3.04 -1.61
CA GLY A 51 -5.82 -4.25 -1.72
C GLY A 51 -4.36 -3.97 -1.40
N LEU A 52 -3.80 -2.92 -2.01
CA LEU A 52 -2.41 -2.50 -1.78
C LEU A 52 -2.15 -2.12 -0.32
N LYS A 53 -3.07 -1.38 0.32
CA LYS A 53 -2.99 -1.03 1.75
C LYS A 53 -2.97 -2.28 2.64
N LYS A 54 -3.80 -3.29 2.34
CA LYS A 54 -3.81 -4.56 3.09
C LYS A 54 -2.48 -5.29 2.93
N THR A 55 -1.93 -5.32 1.72
CA THR A 55 -0.62 -5.94 1.45
C THR A 55 0.49 -5.26 2.25
N ILE A 56 0.59 -3.93 2.22
CA ILE A 56 1.57 -3.18 3.01
C ILE A 56 1.43 -3.49 4.51
N LYS A 57 0.19 -3.55 5.03
CA LYS A 57 -0.06 -3.89 6.44
C LYS A 57 0.44 -5.30 6.78
N LYS A 58 0.22 -6.29 5.89
CA LYS A 58 0.72 -7.66 6.07
C LYS A 58 2.25 -7.70 6.06
N PHE A 59 2.90 -7.02 5.13
CA PHE A 59 4.36 -6.93 5.07
C PHE A 59 4.95 -6.28 6.33
N LYS A 60 4.39 -5.15 6.78
CA LYS A 60 4.83 -4.50 8.02
C LYS A 60 4.65 -5.40 9.26
N LYS A 61 3.57 -6.18 9.32
CA LYS A 61 3.34 -7.14 10.41
C LYS A 61 4.31 -8.33 10.34
N ALA A 62 4.61 -8.83 9.15
CA ALA A 62 5.57 -9.91 8.95
C ALA A 62 7.01 -9.47 9.28
N ALA A 63 7.38 -8.23 8.92
CA ALA A 63 8.69 -7.67 9.25
C ALA A 63 8.93 -7.51 10.77
N ARG A 64 7.86 -7.42 11.56
CA ARG A 64 7.93 -7.40 13.03
C ARG A 64 7.99 -8.79 13.67
N LYS A 65 7.97 -9.86 12.89
CA LYS A 65 8.00 -11.23 13.41
C LYS A 65 9.29 -11.90 12.97
N CYS A 66 9.96 -12.57 13.91
CA CYS A 66 11.13 -13.35 13.60
C CYS A 66 10.75 -14.50 12.64
N PRO A 67 11.39 -14.64 11.47
CA PRO A 67 11.07 -15.71 10.52
C PRO A 67 11.49 -17.10 11.00
N HIS A 68 12.28 -17.20 12.08
CA HIS A 68 12.73 -18.46 12.66
C HIS A 68 11.77 -19.01 13.73
N CYS A 69 11.23 -18.16 14.62
CA CYS A 69 10.36 -18.59 15.72
C CYS A 69 8.96 -17.96 15.74
N GLY A 70 8.69 -16.90 14.96
CA GLY A 70 7.38 -16.26 14.83
C GLY A 70 7.02 -15.25 15.93
N GLU A 71 7.90 -15.07 16.92
CA GLU A 71 7.80 -14.08 18.00
C GLU A 71 7.93 -12.65 17.47
N GLU A 72 7.33 -11.68 18.16
CA GLU A 72 7.49 -10.27 17.82
C GLU A 72 8.90 -9.79 18.17
N ILE A 73 9.52 -9.10 17.23
CA ILE A 73 10.81 -8.43 17.41
C ILE A 73 10.48 -7.07 18.04
N GLU A 74 10.70 -6.93 19.35
CA GLU A 74 10.65 -5.64 20.05
C GLU A 74 11.86 -4.76 19.72
#